data_AF-A0A1Y3B4W1-F1
#
_entry.id   AF-A0A1Y3B4W1-F1
#
_cell.length_a   1.000
_cell.length_b   1.000
_cell.length_c   1.000
_cell.angle_alpha   90.00
_cell.angle_beta   90.00
_cell.angle_gamma   90.00
#
_symmetry.space_group_name_H-M   'P 1'
#
loop_
_entity.id
_entity.type
_entity.pdbx_description
1 polymer ?
#
loop_
_entity_poly.entity_id
_entity_poly.type
_entity_poly.pdbx_seq_one_letter_code
_entity_poly.pdbx_strand_id
1 'polypeptide(L)'
;MASTSAMKQLTSSIPKYGERKNWIPRCDADYGGGGAYPEIHVAQYPLDMGRKPSKKSNALPVQYDAEGNIKYDAILRQSSDRNKIIYSKLQDLLPSEVLNPEELARPDEEEVHKTTETTKAALEKLINSKISAALP
;
A
#
# COMPACT_ATOMS: atom_id res chain seq x y z
N MET A 1 6.42 4.66 32.67
CA MET A 1 5.59 5.22 31.58
C MET A 1 5.93 6.70 31.49
N ALA A 2 6.52 7.29 30.46
CA ALA A 2 7.11 6.83 29.21
C ALA A 2 8.41 7.64 29.03
N SER A 3 9.50 6.98 28.62
CA SER A 3 10.76 7.64 28.32
C SER A 3 10.55 8.49 27.06
N THR A 4 10.40 9.80 27.23
CA THR A 4 10.40 10.76 26.13
C THR A 4 11.80 10.80 25.54
N SER A 5 12.02 9.97 24.52
CA SER A 5 13.24 10.02 23.73
C SER A 5 13.24 11.35 22.97
N ALA A 6 13.90 12.35 23.54
CA ALA A 6 14.12 13.62 22.89
C ALA A 6 14.95 13.36 21.62
N MET A 7 14.34 13.55 20.46
CA MET A 7 15.03 13.53 19.18
C MET A 7 16.10 14.63 19.21
N LYS A 8 17.36 14.20 19.32
CA LYS A 8 18.52 15.07 19.28
C LYS A 8 18.56 15.72 17.89
N GLN A 9 18.09 16.96 17.77
CA GLN A 9 18.33 17.78 16.59
C GLN A 9 19.85 17.87 16.44
N LEU A 10 20.39 17.09 15.51
CA LEU A 10 21.76 17.27 15.06
C LEU A 10 21.79 18.61 14.35
N THR A 11 22.23 19.64 15.06
CA THR A 11 22.57 20.94 14.49
C THR A 11 23.86 20.78 13.66
N SER A 12 23.82 19.95 12.62
CA SER A 12 24.60 20.22 11.42
C SER A 12 24.03 21.53 10.88
N SER A 13 24.86 22.55 10.70
CA SER A 13 24.43 23.86 10.22
C SER A 13 24.03 23.75 8.75
N ILE A 14 22.84 23.18 8.50
CA ILE A 14 22.25 23.05 7.18
C ILE A 14 21.94 24.49 6.72
N PRO A 15 22.63 25.02 5.70
CA PRO A 15 22.40 26.39 5.26
C PRO A 15 20.97 26.56 4.77
N LYS A 16 20.41 27.76 4.90
CA LYS A 16 19.03 28.03 4.47
C LYS A 16 18.91 27.92 2.95
N TYR A 17 17.68 27.76 2.48
CA TYR A 17 17.38 27.77 1.05
C TYR A 17 17.91 29.07 0.40
N GLY A 18 18.61 28.94 -0.72
CA GLY A 18 19.27 30.06 -1.41
C GLY A 18 20.70 30.39 -0.93
N GLU A 19 21.10 29.92 0.26
CA GLU A 19 22.44 30.16 0.83
C GLU A 19 23.37 28.93 0.71
N ARG A 20 22.92 27.86 0.05
CA ARG A 20 23.67 26.59 -0.13
C ARG A 20 24.74 26.64 -1.24
N LYS A 21 25.20 27.83 -1.65
CA LYS A 21 26.26 27.96 -2.64
C LYS A 21 27.57 27.44 -2.04
N ASN A 22 28.24 26.50 -2.71
CA ASN A 22 29.46 25.82 -2.26
C ASN A 22 29.30 24.87 -1.06
N TRP A 23 28.07 24.52 -0.68
CA TRP A 23 27.80 23.48 0.31
C TRP A 23 27.24 22.24 -0.39
N ILE A 24 27.73 21.05 -0.04
CA ILE A 24 27.34 19.79 -0.68
C ILE A 24 27.04 18.77 0.43
N PRO A 25 25.81 18.24 0.51
CA PRO A 25 25.48 17.19 1.47
C PRO A 25 26.24 15.91 1.11
N ARG A 26 26.90 15.30 2.10
CA ARG A 26 27.69 14.07 1.92
C ARG A 26 27.15 12.91 2.73
N CYS A 27 26.51 13.18 3.87
CA CYS A 27 25.91 12.18 4.74
C CYS A 27 24.41 12.39 4.91
N ASP A 28 23.70 11.36 5.37
CA ASP A 28 22.25 11.44 5.55
C ASP A 28 21.83 12.51 6.58
N ALA A 29 22.69 12.80 7.54
CA ALA A 29 22.45 13.84 8.53
C ALA A 29 22.44 15.25 7.91
N ASP A 30 23.09 15.45 6.77
CA ASP A 30 23.12 16.75 6.08
C ASP A 30 21.75 17.11 5.46
N TYR A 31 20.86 16.14 5.25
CA TYR A 31 19.49 16.41 4.78
C TYR A 31 18.54 16.83 5.92
N GLY A 32 18.93 16.63 7.19
CA GLY A 32 18.12 17.02 8.35
C GLY A 32 16.77 16.31 8.44
N GLY A 33 16.67 15.08 7.91
CA GLY A 33 15.39 14.36 7.77
C GLY A 33 14.48 14.86 6.64
N GLY A 34 14.98 15.80 5.83
CA GLY A 34 14.31 16.33 4.65
C GLY A 34 14.69 15.62 3.34
N GLY A 35 14.32 16.26 2.23
CA GLY A 35 14.60 15.78 0.87
C GLY A 35 15.90 16.33 0.28
N ALA A 36 16.17 15.95 -0.97
CA ALA A 36 17.30 16.44 -1.74
C ALA A 36 17.14 17.92 -2.10
N TYR A 37 18.27 18.64 -2.22
CA TYR A 37 18.31 20.06 -2.57
C TYR A 37 18.45 20.24 -4.08
N PRO A 38 17.40 20.68 -4.80
CA PRO A 38 17.45 20.82 -6.26
C PRO A 38 18.45 21.88 -6.73
N GLU A 39 18.80 22.85 -5.89
CA GLU A 39 19.77 23.91 -6.21
C GLU A 39 21.23 23.44 -6.26
N ILE A 40 21.52 22.23 -5.74
CA ILE A 40 22.86 21.64 -5.74
C ILE A 40 22.92 20.62 -6.88
N HIS A 41 23.69 20.92 -7.93
CA HIS A 41 23.84 20.08 -9.12
C HIS A 41 24.78 18.88 -8.88
N VAL A 42 24.47 18.08 -7.86
CA VAL A 42 25.15 16.84 -7.50
C VAL A 42 24.08 15.80 -7.21
N ALA A 43 24.33 14.54 -7.59
CA ALA A 43 23.44 13.44 -7.27
C ALA A 43 23.36 13.25 -5.75
N GLN A 44 22.17 13.48 -5.20
CA GLN A 44 21.87 13.38 -3.78
C GLN A 44 20.95 12.19 -3.54
N TYR A 45 21.16 11.50 -2.43
CA TYR A 45 20.46 10.26 -2.11
C TYR A 45 20.01 10.25 -0.64
N PRO A 46 19.04 11.09 -0.24
CA PRO A 46 18.48 11.04 1.11
C PRO A 46 17.88 9.66 1.40
N LEU A 47 18.16 9.09 2.57
CA LEU A 47 17.74 7.72 2.97
C LEU A 47 18.14 6.65 1.93
N ASP A 48 19.27 6.86 1.24
CA ASP A 48 19.74 6.01 0.14
C ASP A 48 18.73 5.82 -1.03
N MET A 49 17.67 6.64 -1.10
CA MET A 49 16.67 6.55 -2.15
C MET A 49 17.27 6.90 -3.51
N GLY A 50 16.92 6.13 -4.55
CA GLY A 50 17.41 6.36 -5.92
C GLY A 50 18.82 5.84 -6.21
N ARG A 51 19.52 5.27 -5.22
CA ARG A 51 20.76 4.52 -5.46
C ARG A 51 20.45 3.18 -6.14
N LYS A 52 21.26 2.81 -7.12
CA LYS A 52 21.19 1.45 -7.68
C LYS A 52 21.64 0.46 -6.60
N PRO A 53 20.83 -0.56 -6.26
CA PRO A 53 21.22 -1.54 -5.25
C PRO A 53 22.42 -2.37 -5.75
N SER A 54 23.36 -2.66 -4.86
CA SER A 54 24.56 -3.44 -5.17
C SER A 54 24.26 -4.90 -5.51
N LYS A 55 23.11 -5.42 -5.03
CA LYS A 55 22.63 -6.78 -5.26
C LYS A 55 21.16 -6.74 -5.66
N LYS A 56 20.77 -7.61 -6.60
CA LYS A 56 19.36 -7.83 -6.91
C LYS A 56 18.73 -8.60 -5.74
N SER A 57 17.73 -8.02 -5.09
CA SER A 57 16.97 -8.65 -4.03
C SER A 57 15.62 -9.15 -4.58
N ASN A 58 15.25 -10.39 -4.23
CA ASN A 58 13.91 -10.95 -4.51
C ASN A 58 12.94 -10.71 -3.35
N ALA A 59 13.24 -9.75 -2.47
CA ALA A 59 12.40 -9.43 -1.32
C ALA A 59 11.18 -8.62 -1.76
N LEU A 60 10.01 -8.95 -1.21
CA LEU A 60 8.80 -8.15 -1.42
C LEU A 60 8.99 -6.77 -0.75
N PRO A 61 8.68 -5.65 -1.43
CA PRO A 61 8.76 -4.33 -0.83
C PRO A 61 7.85 -4.22 0.41
N VAL A 62 8.38 -3.65 1.48
CA VAL A 62 7.60 -3.36 2.70
C VAL A 62 6.60 -2.25 2.36
N GLN A 63 5.32 -2.55 2.53
CA GLN A 63 4.24 -1.60 2.29
C GLN A 63 3.72 -1.04 3.61
N TYR A 64 3.23 0.19 3.57
CA TYR A 64 2.61 0.86 4.72
C TYR A 64 1.13 1.15 4.43
N ASP A 65 0.32 1.21 5.49
CA ASP A 65 -1.04 1.73 5.43
C ASP A 65 -1.07 3.26 5.57
N ALA A 66 -2.27 3.84 5.47
CA ALA A 66 -2.47 5.28 5.58
C ALA A 66 -2.12 5.81 6.99
N GLU A 67 -2.10 4.93 8.00
CA GLU A 67 -1.77 5.24 9.39
C GLU A 67 -0.28 5.09 9.68
N GLY A 68 0.51 4.59 8.72
CA GLY A 68 1.95 4.37 8.86
C GLY A 68 2.33 3.02 9.48
N ASN A 69 1.38 2.09 9.66
CA ASN A 69 1.68 0.73 10.09
C ASN A 69 2.17 -0.11 8.91
N ILE A 70 3.00 -1.10 9.21
CA ILE A 70 3.52 -2.04 8.21
C ILE A 70 2.41 -3.03 7.80
N LYS A 71 2.14 -3.12 6.49
CA LYS A 71 1.18 -4.05 5.90
C LYS A 71 1.79 -5.45 5.75
N TYR A 72 1.67 -6.26 6.80
CA TYR A 72 2.04 -7.68 6.75
C TYR A 72 1.10 -8.53 5.87
N ASP A 73 -0.11 -8.05 5.59
CA ASP A 73 -1.09 -8.70 4.70
C ASP A 73 -0.56 -8.90 3.26
N ALA A 74 0.43 -8.11 2.84
CA ALA A 74 1.06 -8.27 1.53
C ALA A 74 1.65 -9.69 1.31
N ILE A 75 2.05 -10.37 2.39
CA ILE A 75 2.53 -11.77 2.34
C ILE A 75 1.38 -12.72 2.00
N LEU A 76 0.21 -12.54 2.61
CA LEU A 76 -0.97 -13.38 2.37
C LEU A 76 -1.56 -13.13 0.97
N ARG A 77 -1.50 -11.89 0.51
CA ARG A 77 -1.98 -11.48 -0.83
C ARG A 77 -1.07 -11.90 -1.97
N GLN A 78 0.16 -12.33 -1.71
CA GLN A 78 1.11 -12.67 -2.78
C GLN A 78 0.58 -13.72 -3.78
N SER A 79 -0.17 -14.71 -3.29
CA SER A 79 -0.75 -15.79 -4.11
C SER A 79 -2.20 -15.53 -4.52
N SER A 80 -2.86 -14.57 -3.88
CA SER A 80 -4.29 -14.33 -4.05
C SER A 80 -4.57 -13.21 -5.06
N ASP A 81 -5.77 -13.23 -5.64
CA ASP A 81 -6.23 -12.12 -6.47
C ASP A 81 -6.21 -10.80 -5.70
N ARG A 82 -5.82 -9.71 -6.37
CA ARG A 82 -5.79 -8.37 -5.75
C ARG A 82 -7.12 -7.96 -5.12
N ASN A 83 -8.22 -8.44 -5.68
CA ASN A 83 -9.59 -8.13 -5.25
C ASN A 83 -10.13 -9.10 -4.20
N LYS A 84 -9.40 -10.15 -3.84
CA LYS A 84 -9.82 -11.08 -2.79
C LYS A 84 -9.72 -10.38 -1.44
N ILE A 85 -10.80 -10.42 -0.67
CA ILE A 85 -10.82 -9.88 0.69
C ILE A 85 -10.20 -10.91 1.62
N ILE A 86 -9.18 -10.50 2.37
CA ILE A 86 -8.48 -11.31 3.37
C ILE A 86 -8.52 -10.51 4.67
N TYR A 87 -9.03 -11.15 5.72
CA TYR A 87 -9.02 -10.61 7.07
C TYR A 87 -7.77 -11.13 7.78
N SER A 88 -6.89 -10.23 8.19
CA SER A 88 -5.58 -10.57 8.77
C SER A 88 -5.24 -9.74 9.99
N LYS A 89 -6.02 -8.70 10.28
CA LYS A 89 -5.77 -7.78 11.39
C LYS A 89 -6.54 -8.25 12.62
N LEU A 90 -6.04 -7.90 13.81
CA LEU A 90 -6.76 -8.13 15.05
C LEU A 90 -8.11 -7.37 15.08
N GLN A 91 -8.16 -6.19 14.45
CA GLN A 91 -9.38 -5.40 14.32
C GLN A 91 -10.50 -6.18 13.62
N ASP A 92 -10.16 -7.08 12.70
CA ASP A 92 -11.14 -7.90 11.97
C ASP A 92 -11.77 -8.99 12.86
N LEU A 93 -11.14 -9.32 13.99
CA LEU A 93 -11.68 -10.28 14.98
C LEU A 93 -12.57 -9.62 16.02
N LEU A 94 -12.53 -8.29 16.12
CA LEU A 94 -13.36 -7.56 17.07
C LEU A 94 -14.77 -7.42 16.52
N PRO A 95 -15.81 -7.63 17.34
CA PRO A 95 -17.17 -7.40 16.91
C PRO A 95 -17.36 -5.92 16.56
N SER A 96 -17.96 -5.66 15.40
CA SER A 96 -18.42 -4.33 15.03
C SER A 96 -19.85 -4.14 15.52
N GLU A 97 -20.10 -3.00 16.16
CA GLU A 97 -21.46 -2.60 16.51
C GLU A 97 -22.16 -2.11 15.26
N VAL A 98 -23.36 -2.65 15.02
CA VAL A 98 -24.22 -2.20 13.92
C VAL A 98 -24.86 -0.89 14.35
N LEU A 99 -24.33 0.23 13.85
CA LEU A 99 -24.86 1.56 14.17
C LEU A 99 -26.07 1.91 13.29
N ASN A 100 -26.11 1.39 12.05
CA ASN A 100 -27.17 1.66 11.08
C ASN A 100 -27.81 0.35 10.61
N PRO A 101 -29.14 0.16 10.77
CA PRO A 101 -29.82 -1.03 10.28
C PRO A 101 -29.87 -1.11 8.74
N GLU A 102 -29.71 0.01 8.04
CA GLU A 102 -29.72 0.07 6.57
C GLU A 102 -28.48 -0.59 5.93
N GLU A 103 -27.35 -0.67 6.63
CA GLU A 103 -26.13 -1.33 6.12
C GLU A 103 -26.30 -2.86 6.01
N LEU A 104 -27.24 -3.44 6.77
CA LEU A 104 -27.61 -4.86 6.72
C LEU A 104 -28.83 -5.13 5.83
N ALA A 105 -29.41 -4.09 5.24
CA ALA A 105 -30.52 -4.26 4.33
C ALA A 105 -30.08 -5.08 3.12
N ARG A 106 -31.00 -5.88 2.59
CA ARG A 106 -30.76 -6.56 1.33
C ARG A 106 -30.60 -5.49 0.23
N PRO A 107 -29.74 -5.74 -0.77
CA PRO A 107 -29.70 -4.93 -1.98
C PRO A 107 -31.09 -4.83 -2.63
N ASP A 108 -31.29 -3.78 -3.43
CA ASP A 108 -32.58 -3.48 -4.05
C ASP A 108 -33.03 -4.58 -5.03
N GLU A 109 -34.34 -4.73 -5.23
CA GLU A 109 -34.90 -5.81 -6.07
C GLU A 109 -34.38 -5.73 -7.52
N GLU A 110 -34.17 -4.52 -8.03
CA GLU A 110 -33.60 -4.29 -9.36
C GLU A 110 -32.15 -4.80 -9.48
N GLU A 111 -31.32 -4.60 -8.45
CA GLU A 111 -29.94 -5.08 -8.42
C GLU A 111 -29.90 -6.61 -8.31
N VAL A 112 -30.80 -7.19 -7.52
CA VAL A 112 -30.95 -8.66 -7.43
C VAL A 112 -31.37 -9.24 -8.77
N HIS A 113 -32.30 -8.61 -9.49
CA HIS A 113 -32.70 -9.06 -10.82
C HIS A 113 -31.54 -8.99 -11.81
N LYS A 114 -30.81 -7.87 -11.85
CA LYS A 114 -29.64 -7.67 -12.71
C LYS A 114 -28.52 -8.67 -12.42
N THR A 115 -28.22 -8.94 -11.14
CA THR A 115 -27.22 -9.96 -10.75
C THR A 115 -27.69 -11.37 -11.10
N THR A 116 -28.99 -11.66 -11.01
CA THR A 116 -29.58 -12.93 -11.42
C THR A 116 -29.47 -13.15 -12.93
N GLU A 117 -29.84 -12.16 -13.75
CA GLU A 117 -29.74 -12.26 -15.21
C GLU A 117 -28.29 -12.44 -15.69
N THR A 118 -27.36 -11.65 -15.13
CA THR A 118 -25.94 -11.74 -15.47
C THR A 118 -25.33 -13.09 -15.06
N THR A 119 -25.68 -13.60 -13.87
CA THR A 119 -25.23 -14.92 -13.41
C THR A 119 -25.84 -16.05 -14.24
N LYS A 120 -27.13 -15.95 -14.58
CA LYS A 120 -27.84 -16.92 -15.44
C LYS A 120 -27.18 -17.01 -16.81
N ALA A 121 -26.94 -15.88 -17.48
CA ALA A 121 -26.28 -15.84 -18.79
C ALA A 121 -24.85 -16.44 -18.74
N ALA A 122 -24.10 -16.18 -17.67
CA ALA A 122 -22.76 -16.74 -17.48
C ALA A 122 -22.80 -18.28 -17.32
N LEU A 123 -23.76 -18.80 -16.55
CA LEU A 123 -23.93 -20.24 -16.35
C LEU A 123 -24.39 -20.95 -17.63
N GLU A 124 -25.32 -20.36 -18.39
CA GLU A 124 -25.73 -20.90 -19.70
C GLU A 124 -24.55 -21.00 -20.67
N LYS A 125 -23.67 -19.99 -20.69
CA LYS A 125 -22.45 -20.02 -21.51
C LYS A 125 -21.51 -21.18 -21.11
N LEU A 126 -21.32 -21.43 -19.82
CA LEU A 126 -20.50 -22.53 -19.32
C LEU A 126 -21.12 -23.90 -19.67
N ILE A 127 -22.45 -24.02 -19.55
CA ILE A 127 -23.17 -25.25 -19.88
C ILE A 127 -23.10 -25.54 -21.37
N ASN A 128 -23.33 -24.55 -22.23
CA ASN A 128 -23.25 -24.70 -23.69
C ASN A 128 -21.84 -25.12 -24.14
N SER A 129 -20.80 -24.58 -23.49
CA SER A 129 -19.41 -25.01 -23.74
C SER A 129 -19.19 -26.47 -23.35
N LYS A 130 -19.78 -26.95 -22.25
CA LYS A 130 -19.70 -28.36 -21.84
C LYS A 130 -20.49 -29.30 -22.76
N ILE A 131 -21.68 -28.88 -23.18
CA ILE A 131 -22.53 -29.65 -24.11
C ILE A 131 -21.83 -29.78 -25.47
N SER A 132 -21.28 -28.69 -25.99
CA SER A 132 -20.57 -28.70 -27.29
C SER A 132 -19.33 -29.58 -27.28
N ALA A 133 -18.66 -29.72 -26.12
CA ALA A 133 -17.52 -30.63 -25.97
C ALA A 133 -17.93 -32.10 -25.80
N ALA A 134 -19.20 -32.37 -25.44
CA ALA A 134 -19.75 -33.70 -25.24
C ALA A 134 -20.53 -34.23 -26.45
N LEU A 135 -20.97 -33.35 -27.37
CA LEU A 135 -21.43 -33.77 -28.68
C LEU A 135 -20.20 -34.02 -29.59
N PRO A 136 -20.12 -35.19 -30.25
CA PRO A 136 -19.02 -35.57 -31.14
C PRO A 136 -18.98 -34.76 -32.44
#